data_AF-A0A8X6UXJ0-F1
#
_entry.id   AF-A0A8X6UXJ0-F1
#
_cell.length_a   1.000
_cell.length_b   1.000
_cell.length_c   1.000
_cell.angle_alpha   90.00
_cell.angle_beta   90.00
_cell.angle_gamma   90.00
#
_symmetry.space_group_name_H-M   'P 1'
#
loop_
_entity.id
_entity.type
_entity.pdbx_description
1 polymer ?
#
loop_
_entity_poly.entity_id
_entity_poly.type
_entity_poly.pdbx_seq_one_letter_code
_entity_poly.pdbx_strand_id
1 'polypeptide(L)'
;MLHQLEVSIDAEISHQDMLRGIFDVKDASRTGSRPIVEIVDKITEIIEDDQHVSSRSIAQELKIDHKTVLSHLCKVGFKKKLHVWVPHQLTPKNMMDRISTCEALAKWNEINPFL
;
A
#
# COMPACT_ATOMS: atom_id res chain seq x y z
N MET A 1 25.21 -16.66 30.56
CA MET A 1 26.23 -16.79 29.49
C MET A 1 25.87 -15.93 28.28
N LEU A 2 24.69 -16.07 27.68
CA LEU A 2 24.28 -15.29 26.48
C LEU A 2 24.29 -13.76 26.69
N HIS A 3 23.76 -13.28 27.81
CA HIS A 3 23.74 -11.84 28.11
C HIS A 3 25.14 -11.21 28.25
N GLN A 4 26.11 -11.95 28.79
CA GLN A 4 27.50 -11.46 28.88
C GLN A 4 28.19 -11.45 27.53
N LEU A 5 27.73 -12.28 26.59
CA LEU A 5 28.24 -12.30 25.22
C LEU A 5 27.70 -11.11 24.42
N GLU A 6 26.40 -10.81 24.53
CA GLU A 6 25.77 -9.64 23.86
C GLU A 6 26.41 -8.32 24.31
N VAL A 7 26.53 -8.09 25.62
CA VAL A 7 27.15 -6.87 26.17
C VAL A 7 28.59 -6.69 25.70
N SER A 8 29.33 -7.80 25.52
CA SER A 8 30.71 -7.76 25.03
C SER A 8 30.79 -7.42 23.53
N ILE A 9 29.83 -7.89 22.74
CA ILE A 9 29.74 -7.60 21.30
C ILE A 9 29.36 -6.12 21.08
N ASP A 10 28.40 -5.61 21.85
CA ASP A 10 27.95 -4.21 21.75
C ASP A 10 29.07 -3.21 22.09
N ALA A 11 29.92 -3.54 23.08
CA ALA A 11 31.07 -2.71 23.45
C ALA A 11 32.14 -2.67 22.35
N GLU A 12 32.38 -3.79 21.68
CA GLU A 12 33.36 -3.88 20.59
C GLU A 12 32.88 -3.13 19.34
N ILE A 13 31.59 -3.24 19.02
CA ILE A 13 30.94 -2.47 17.95
C ILE A 13 31.04 -0.97 18.22
N SER A 14 30.71 -0.53 19.45
CA SER A 14 30.79 0.89 19.84
C SER A 14 32.19 1.48 19.70
N HIS A 15 33.23 0.72 20.06
CA HIS A 15 34.62 1.15 19.89
C HIS A 15 35.01 1.29 18.41
N GLN A 16 34.61 0.32 17.57
CA GLN A 16 34.87 0.37 16.14
C GLN A 16 34.12 1.53 15.45
N ASP A 17 32.89 1.81 15.85
CA ASP A 17 32.10 2.93 15.32
C ASP A 17 32.73 4.29 15.68
N MET A 18 33.26 4.41 16.90
CA MET A 18 34.01 5.61 17.31
C MET A 18 35.25 5.83 16.42
N LEU A 19 36.00 4.78 16.12
CA LEU A 19 37.16 4.85 15.22
C LEU A 19 36.78 5.19 13.77
N ARG A 20 35.56 4.84 13.35
CA ARG A 20 35.03 5.14 12.01
C ARG A 20 34.32 6.50 11.93
N GLY A 21 34.20 7.22 13.05
CA GLY A 21 33.52 8.51 13.12
C GLY A 21 31.99 8.41 13.01
N ILE A 22 31.43 7.23 13.32
CA ILE A 22 29.99 7.00 13.35
C ILE A 22 29.50 7.35 14.75
N PHE A 23 28.92 8.54 14.89
CA PHE A 23 28.39 9.06 16.16
C PHE A 23 26.87 8.98 16.25
N ASP A 24 26.21 8.25 15.34
CA ASP A 24 24.77 8.06 15.40
C ASP A 24 24.43 7.15 16.58
N VAL A 25 23.88 7.74 17.65
CA VAL A 25 23.51 7.04 18.91
C VAL A 25 22.17 6.31 18.77
N LYS A 26 21.59 6.24 17.57
CA LYS A 26 20.34 5.52 17.35
C LYS A 26 20.58 4.03 17.35
N ASP A 27 19.74 3.31 18.09
CA ASP A 27 19.74 1.85 18.09
C ASP A 27 19.59 1.32 16.65
N ALA A 28 20.43 0.34 16.32
CA ALA A 28 20.28 -0.40 15.07
C ALA A 28 18.91 -1.08 15.00
N SER A 29 18.42 -1.30 13.79
CA SER A 29 17.15 -2.00 13.57
C SER A 29 17.21 -3.38 14.22
N ARG A 30 16.44 -3.60 15.29
CA ARG A 30 16.46 -4.84 16.06
C ARG A 30 15.97 -5.99 15.18
N THR A 31 16.78 -7.01 14.99
CA THR A 31 16.51 -8.20 14.15
C THR A 31 15.39 -9.12 14.70
N GLY A 32 14.64 -8.68 15.71
CA GLY A 32 13.57 -9.44 16.36
C GLY A 32 12.16 -8.89 16.14
N SER A 33 11.95 -7.96 15.21
CA SER A 33 10.61 -7.45 14.91
C SER A 33 9.78 -8.53 14.22
N ARG A 34 8.50 -8.64 14.61
CA ARG A 34 7.51 -9.47 13.90
C ARG A 34 7.52 -9.10 12.40
N PRO A 35 7.18 -10.03 11.49
CA PRO A 35 7.16 -9.80 10.04
C PRO A 35 6.07 -8.79 9.65
N ILE A 36 6.32 -7.52 9.95
CA ILE A 36 5.42 -6.39 9.70
C ILE A 36 5.45 -6.03 8.21
N VAL A 37 6.62 -6.11 7.59
CA VAL A 37 6.80 -5.84 6.15
C VAL A 37 5.96 -6.81 5.33
N GLU A 38 6.07 -8.12 5.61
CA GLU A 38 5.26 -9.14 4.92
C GLU A 38 3.74 -8.96 5.09
N ILE A 39 3.29 -8.43 6.24
CA ILE A 39 1.87 -8.14 6.46
C ILE A 39 1.42 -6.94 5.63
N VAL A 40 2.26 -5.90 5.54
CA VAL A 40 1.96 -4.72 4.71
C VAL A 40 1.84 -5.12 3.24
N ASP A 41 2.79 -5.91 2.73
CA ASP A 41 2.80 -6.36 1.34
C ASP A 41 1.55 -7.16 0.98
N LYS A 42 1.11 -8.05 1.90
CA LYS A 42 -0.14 -8.83 1.73
C LYS A 42 -1.39 -7.95 1.75
N ILE A 43 -1.44 -6.95 2.63
CA ILE A 43 -2.56 -6.00 2.68
C ILE A 43 -2.63 -5.20 1.36
N THR A 44 -1.48 -4.77 0.83
CA THR A 44 -1.43 -4.04 -0.44
C THR A 44 -1.85 -4.90 -1.62
N GLU A 45 -1.40 -6.16 -1.68
CA GLU A 45 -1.78 -7.11 -2.73
C GLU A 45 -3.31 -7.31 -2.80
N ILE A 46 -3.97 -7.50 -1.65
CA ILE A 46 -5.44 -7.66 -1.60
C ILE A 46 -6.18 -6.41 -2.09
N ILE A 47 -5.65 -5.22 -1.83
CA ILE A 47 -6.28 -3.95 -2.25
C ILE A 47 -6.05 -3.67 -3.74
N GLU A 48 -4.91 -4.09 -4.27
CA GLU A 48 -4.61 -4.00 -5.70
C GLU A 48 -5.49 -4.94 -6.53
N ASP A 49 -5.82 -6.12 -6.00
CA ASP A 49 -6.76 -7.07 -6.63
C ASP A 49 -8.21 -6.55 -6.56
N ASP A 50 -8.69 -6.15 -5.38
CA ASP A 50 -10.01 -5.56 -5.20
C ASP A 50 -10.00 -4.32 -4.29
N GLN A 51 -10.11 -3.14 -4.91
CA GLN A 51 -10.20 -1.88 -4.18
C GLN A 51 -11.47 -1.74 -3.31
N HIS A 52 -12.48 -2.61 -3.49
CA HIS A 52 -13.77 -2.56 -2.79
C HIS A 52 -13.77 -3.40 -1.51
N VAL A 53 -12.70 -4.16 -1.27
CA VAL A 53 -12.57 -5.01 -0.10
C VAL A 53 -12.67 -4.19 1.19
N SER A 54 -13.44 -4.71 2.16
CA SER A 54 -13.54 -4.05 3.46
C SER A 54 -12.33 -4.38 4.34
N SER A 55 -11.91 -3.43 5.17
CA SER A 55 -10.83 -3.68 6.15
C SER A 55 -11.12 -4.82 7.11
N ARG A 56 -12.40 -5.13 7.38
CA ARG A 56 -12.81 -6.31 8.17
C ARG A 56 -12.60 -7.62 7.40
N SER A 57 -12.88 -7.62 6.10
CA SER A 57 -12.62 -8.78 5.23
C SER A 57 -11.12 -9.09 5.18
N ILE A 58 -10.30 -8.07 4.96
CA ILE A 58 -8.83 -8.20 5.01
C ILE A 58 -8.37 -8.79 6.35
N ALA A 59 -8.92 -8.29 7.46
CA ALA A 59 -8.58 -8.78 8.80
C ALA A 59 -8.94 -10.27 8.99
N GLN A 60 -10.09 -10.70 8.48
CA GLN A 60 -10.53 -12.09 8.52
C GLN A 60 -9.67 -13.00 7.65
N GLU A 61 -9.35 -12.57 6.44
CA GLU A 61 -8.53 -13.30 5.47
C GLU A 61 -7.11 -13.50 5.97
N LEU A 62 -6.48 -12.42 6.44
CA LEU A 62 -5.12 -12.44 6.98
C LEU A 62 -5.05 -12.93 8.44
N LYS A 63 -6.19 -13.21 9.07
CA LYS A 63 -6.31 -13.64 10.48
C LYS A 63 -5.56 -12.71 11.46
N ILE A 64 -5.64 -11.40 11.20
CA ILE A 64 -5.04 -10.35 12.03
C ILE A 64 -6.14 -9.47 12.63
N ASP A 65 -5.79 -8.75 13.70
CA ASP A 65 -6.73 -7.85 14.33
C ASP A 65 -7.12 -6.68 13.40
N HIS A 66 -8.40 -6.30 13.43
CA HIS A 66 -8.94 -5.24 12.57
C HIS A 66 -8.25 -3.89 12.79
N LYS A 67 -7.85 -3.56 14.02
CA LYS A 67 -7.12 -2.31 14.30
C LYS A 67 -5.73 -2.32 13.69
N THR A 68 -5.11 -3.49 13.59
CA THR A 68 -3.79 -3.66 12.96
C THR A 68 -3.90 -3.33 11.47
N VAL A 69 -4.91 -3.86 10.78
CA VAL A 69 -5.19 -3.50 9.38
C VAL A 69 -5.38 -1.99 9.22
N LEU A 70 -6.24 -1.38 10.04
CA LEU A 70 -6.46 0.07 9.97
C LEU A 70 -5.18 0.89 10.21
N SER A 71 -4.35 0.48 11.18
CA SER A 71 -3.07 1.14 11.45
C SER A 71 -2.14 1.09 10.24
N HIS A 72 -2.05 -0.07 9.58
CA HIS A 72 -1.23 -0.23 8.38
C HIS A 72 -1.77 0.59 7.21
N LEU A 73 -3.07 0.55 6.94
CA LEU A 73 -3.69 1.38 5.89
C LEU A 73 -3.38 2.87 6.08
N CYS A 74 -3.50 3.37 7.31
CA CYS A 74 -3.15 4.75 7.64
C CYS A 74 -1.66 5.05 7.42
N LYS A 75 -0.75 4.13 7.78
CA LYS A 75 0.69 4.29 7.60
C LYS A 75 1.12 4.32 6.13
N VAL A 76 0.49 3.49 5.31
CA VAL A 76 0.77 3.41 3.86
C VAL A 76 0.07 4.56 3.09
N GLY A 77 -0.87 5.26 3.73
CA GLY A 77 -1.55 6.42 3.14
C GLY A 77 -2.84 6.08 2.39
N PHE A 78 -3.34 4.84 2.50
CA PHE A 78 -4.64 4.47 1.96
C PHE A 78 -5.75 5.22 2.70
N LYS A 79 -6.67 5.79 1.93
CA LYS A 79 -7.85 6.49 2.44
C LYS A 79 -9.10 5.92 1.79
N LYS A 80 -10.14 5.71 2.59
CA LYS A 80 -11.45 5.30 2.07
C LYS A 80 -12.01 6.41 1.19
N LYS A 81 -12.25 6.12 -0.08
CA LYS A 81 -13.02 6.95 -1.00
C LYS A 81 -14.40 6.35 -1.18
N LEU A 82 -15.41 7.19 -1.32
CA LEU A 82 -16.75 6.73 -1.69
C LEU A 82 -16.78 6.44 -3.19
N HIS A 83 -17.61 5.47 -3.58
CA HIS A 83 -17.85 5.19 -4.99
C HIS A 83 -18.49 6.39 -5.67
N VAL A 84 -18.15 6.57 -6.95
CA VAL A 84 -18.78 7.57 -7.80
C VAL A 84 -20.18 7.07 -8.16
N TRP A 85 -21.19 7.91 -7.94
CA TRP A 85 -22.55 7.59 -8.37
C TRP A 85 -22.63 7.65 -9.90
N VAL A 86 -22.98 6.52 -10.51
CA VAL A 86 -23.20 6.41 -11.96
C VAL A 86 -24.71 6.28 -12.19
N PRO A 87 -25.34 7.18 -12.97
CA PRO A 87 -26.79 7.25 -13.06
C PRO A 87 -27.46 5.95 -13.52
N HIS A 88 -26.90 5.27 -14.51
CA HIS A 88 -27.53 4.15 -15.19
C HIS A 88 -26.53 3.02 -15.40
N GLN A 89 -26.97 1.78 -15.22
CA GLN A 89 -26.22 0.61 -15.64
C GLN A 89 -26.33 0.47 -17.15
N LEU A 90 -25.19 0.53 -17.85
CA LEU A 90 -25.15 0.37 -19.30
C LEU A 90 -25.16 -1.10 -19.66
N THR A 91 -26.00 -1.47 -20.62
CA THR A 91 -25.89 -2.77 -21.28
C THR A 91 -24.64 -2.81 -22.17
N PRO A 92 -24.11 -3.99 -22.52
CA PRO A 92 -22.97 -4.10 -23.44
C PRO A 92 -23.19 -3.37 -24.76
N LYS A 93 -24.42 -3.44 -25.30
CA LYS A 93 -24.82 -2.71 -26.50
C LYS A 93 -24.72 -1.20 -26.31
N ASN A 94 -25.30 -0.67 -25.22
CA ASN A 94 -25.25 0.76 -24.93
C ASN A 94 -23.81 1.26 -24.73
N MET A 95 -22.92 0.43 -24.17
CA MET A 95 -21.50 0.77 -24.06
C MET A 95 -20.84 0.88 -25.44
N MET A 96 -21.03 -0.12 -26.31
CA MET A 96 -20.49 -0.12 -27.67
C MET A 96 -20.99 1.07 -28.49
N ASP A 97 -22.31 1.33 -28.46
CA ASP A 97 -22.93 2.44 -29.20
C ASP A 97 -22.34 3.80 -28.74
N ARG A 98 -22.15 3.97 -27.43
CA ARG A 98 -21.52 5.18 -26.86
C ARG A 98 -20.08 5.34 -27.31
N ILE A 99 -19.28 4.28 -27.26
CA ILE A 99 -17.88 4.31 -27.70
C ILE A 99 -17.81 4.69 -29.17
N SER A 100 -18.58 4.02 -30.03
CA SER A 100 -18.61 4.31 -31.47
C SER A 100 -19.04 5.75 -31.76
N THR A 101 -20.02 6.27 -31.03
CA THR A 101 -20.48 7.65 -31.18
C THR A 101 -19.38 8.64 -30.78
N CYS A 102 -18.72 8.42 -29.63
CA CYS A 102 -17.62 9.25 -29.17
C CYS A 102 -16.43 9.23 -30.14
N GLU A 103 -16.06 8.07 -30.68
CA GLU A 103 -14.99 7.96 -31.68
C GLU A 103 -15.32 8.71 -32.97
N ALA A 104 -16.56 8.59 -33.45
CA ALA A 104 -17.01 9.34 -34.62
C ALA A 104 -16.95 10.84 -34.37
N LEU A 105 -17.47 11.31 -33.23
CA LEU A 105 -17.42 12.72 -32.85
C LEU A 105 -15.99 13.24 -32.68
N ALA A 106 -15.09 12.43 -32.12
CA ALA A 106 -13.68 12.80 -31.97
C ALA A 106 -13.00 12.99 -33.34
N LYS A 107 -13.19 12.04 -34.27
CA LYS A 107 -12.70 12.16 -35.65
C LYS A 107 -13.30 13.35 -36.38
N TRP A 108 -14.59 13.60 -36.20
CA TRP A 108 -15.26 14.77 -36.76
C TRP A 108 -14.66 16.06 -36.22
N ASN A 109 -14.36 16.12 -34.93
CA ASN A 109 -13.74 17.27 -34.29
C ASN A 109 -12.28 17.50 -34.75
N GLU A 110 -11.58 16.48 -35.26
CA GLU A 110 -10.27 16.68 -35.91
C GLU A 110 -10.41 17.34 -37.28
N ILE A 111 -11.47 17.01 -38.03
CA ILE A 111 -11.69 17.46 -39.41
C ILE A 111 -12.30 18.85 -39.43
N ASN A 112 -13.31 19.06 -38.59
CA ASN A 112 -13.96 20.35 -38.41
C ASN A 112 -14.12 20.52 -36.91
N PRO A 113 -13.06 20.98 -36.21
CA PRO A 113 -13.21 21.32 -34.82
C PRO A 113 -14.31 22.37 -34.77
N PHE A 114 -15.20 22.22 -33.79
CA PHE A 114 -16.26 23.16 -33.48
C PHE A 114 -17.56 22.99 -34.31
N LEU A 115 -18.77 23.00 -33.74
CA LEU A 115 -19.19 23.56 -32.46
C LEU A 115 -18.30 24.66 -31.86
#